data_AF-A0A507E9J6-F1
#
_entry.id   AF-A0A507E9J6-F1
#
_cell.length_a   1.000
_cell.length_b   1.000
_cell.length_c   1.000
_cell.angle_alpha   90.00
_cell.angle_beta   90.00
_cell.angle_gamma   90.00
#
_symmetry.space_group_name_H-M   'P 1'
#
loop_
_entity.id
_entity.type
_entity.pdbx_description
1 polymer ?
#
loop_
_entity_poly.entity_id
_entity_poly.type
_entity_poly.pdbx_seq_one_letter_code
_entity_poly.pdbx_strand_id
1 'polypeptide(L)'
;MVIVNDEELVPIVDKSIRNADLGLNPQKHDPTVLRIPIPKLTQAYKDTLLKQAAQLAEKTRNHVRTVRADARAELKKLKGVPSDTMRALEKQIQVVTDKCMSQVDEALSVK
;
A
#
# COMPACT_ATOMS: atom_id res chain seq x y z
N MET A 1 -20.11 -11.62 -2.62
CA MET A 1 -21.28 -11.53 -3.53
C MET A 1 -21.47 -10.06 -3.81
N VAL A 2 -21.51 -9.66 -5.07
CA VAL A 2 -21.74 -8.27 -5.47
C VAL A 2 -23.10 -8.21 -6.16
N ILE A 3 -23.97 -7.36 -5.66
CA ILE A 3 -25.30 -7.09 -6.25
C ILE A 3 -25.17 -5.77 -7.01
N VAL A 4 -25.49 -5.78 -8.30
CA VAL A 4 -25.50 -4.60 -9.16
C VAL A 4 -26.95 -4.30 -9.49
N ASN A 5 -27.41 -3.10 -9.10
CA ASN A 5 -28.82 -2.70 -9.22
C ASN A 5 -29.23 -2.33 -10.66
N ASP A 6 -28.26 -2.08 -11.55
CA ASP A 6 -28.47 -1.74 -12.96
C ASP A 6 -27.90 -2.84 -13.86
N GLU A 7 -28.76 -3.47 -14.68
CA GLU A 7 -28.37 -4.59 -15.56
C GLU A 7 -27.33 -4.19 -16.62
N GLU A 8 -27.37 -2.94 -17.10
CA GLU A 8 -26.41 -2.44 -18.08
C GLU A 8 -24.99 -2.29 -17.52
N LEU A 9 -24.85 -2.12 -16.21
CA LEU A 9 -23.55 -1.95 -15.55
C LEU A 9 -22.87 -3.28 -15.19
N VAL A 10 -23.63 -4.38 -15.19
CA VAL A 10 -23.14 -5.74 -14.89
C VAL A 10 -21.95 -6.15 -15.77
N PRO A 11 -21.94 -5.97 -17.11
CA PRO A 11 -20.77 -6.28 -17.93
C PRO A 11 -19.56 -5.36 -17.67
N ILE A 12 -19.79 -4.10 -17.30
CA ILE A 12 -18.71 -3.15 -16.97
C ILE A 12 -18.06 -3.56 -15.64
N VAL A 13 -18.87 -3.94 -14.65
CA VAL A 13 -18.43 -4.42 -13.34
C VAL A 13 -17.69 -5.76 -13.48
N ASP A 14 -18.20 -6.70 -14.28
CA ASP A 14 -17.54 -7.98 -14.59
C ASP A 14 -16.14 -7.77 -15.21
N LYS A 15 -16.04 -6.86 -16.18
CA LYS A 15 -14.77 -6.52 -16.82
C LYS A 15 -13.80 -5.82 -15.85
N SER A 16 -14.31 -4.90 -15.03
CA SER A 16 -13.50 -4.18 -14.04
C SER A 16 -12.94 -5.11 -12.96
N ILE A 17 -13.72 -6.10 -12.51
CA ILE A 17 -13.27 -7.10 -11.52
C ILE A 17 -12.19 -8.00 -12.10
N ARG A 18 -12.31 -8.43 -13.37
CA ARG A 18 -11.27 -9.22 -14.04
C ARG A 18 -9.99 -8.41 -14.28
N ASN A 19 -10.13 -7.13 -14.59
CA ASN A 19 -9.01 -6.21 -14.80
C ASN A 19 -8.34 -5.75 -13.49
N ALA A 20 -8.99 -5.93 -12.34
CA ALA A 20 -8.44 -5.52 -11.04
C ALA A 20 -7.28 -6.42 -10.55
N ASP A 21 -6.78 -7.36 -11.38
CA ASP A 21 -5.70 -8.29 -11.07
C ASP A 21 -5.90 -9.09 -9.77
N LEU A 22 -7.14 -9.21 -9.32
CA LEU A 22 -7.49 -9.98 -8.11
C LEU A 22 -7.42 -11.50 -8.34
N GLY A 23 -7.20 -11.95 -9.58
CA GLY A 23 -7.21 -13.38 -9.96
C GLY A 23 -8.58 -14.05 -9.77
N LEU A 24 -9.64 -13.24 -9.69
CA LEU A 24 -11.00 -13.68 -9.44
C LEU A 24 -11.74 -13.78 -10.77
N ASN A 25 -12.38 -14.92 -11.01
CA ASN A 25 -13.27 -15.12 -12.15
C ASN A 25 -14.73 -14.96 -11.68
N PRO A 26 -15.33 -13.77 -11.78
CA PRO A 26 -16.75 -13.57 -11.55
C PRO A 26 -17.60 -14.49 -12.43
N GLN A 27 -18.47 -15.26 -11.79
CA GLN A 27 -19.48 -16.08 -12.46
C GLN A 27 -20.81 -15.31 -12.38
N LYS A 28 -21.37 -14.97 -13.55
CA LYS A 28 -22.71 -14.43 -13.67
C LYS A 28 -23.70 -15.57 -13.42
N HIS A 29 -24.48 -15.46 -12.34
CA HIS A 29 -25.47 -16.48 -11.99
C HIS A 29 -26.91 -15.98 -12.23
N ASP A 30 -27.13 -14.68 -12.09
CA ASP A 30 -28.40 -13.97 -12.30
C ASP A 30 -28.13 -12.63 -13.02
N PRO A 31 -29.15 -11.97 -13.62
CA PRO A 31 -28.97 -10.72 -14.34
C PRO A 31 -28.41 -9.57 -13.49
N THR A 32 -28.57 -9.60 -12.16
CA THR A 32 -28.09 -8.55 -11.23
C THR A 32 -27.05 -9.02 -10.22
N VAL A 33 -26.68 -10.31 -10.20
CA VAL A 33 -25.80 -10.89 -9.17
C VAL A 33 -24.52 -11.47 -9.76
N LEU A 34 -23.38 -10.90 -9.35
CA LEU A 34 -22.05 -11.45 -9.59
C LEU A 34 -21.56 -12.26 -8.38
N ARG A 35 -21.36 -13.57 -8.60
CA ARG A 35 -20.72 -14.44 -7.62
C ARG A 35 -19.23 -14.49 -7.88
N ILE A 36 -18.46 -14.03 -6.90
CA ILE A 36 -17.01 -14.05 -6.93
C ILE A 36 -16.55 -15.25 -6.08
N PRO A 37 -16.17 -16.38 -6.69
CA PRO A 37 -15.57 -17.48 -5.96
C PRO A 37 -14.19 -17.03 -5.49
N ILE A 38 -14.04 -16.78 -4.18
CA ILE A 38 -12.72 -16.52 -3.60
C ILE A 38 -11.95 -17.85 -3.70
N PRO A 39 -10.82 -17.90 -4.42
CA PRO A 39 -9.99 -19.09 -4.47
C PRO A 39 -9.61 -19.46 -3.03
N LYS A 40 -9.71 -20.75 -2.70
CA LYS A 40 -9.36 -21.23 -1.36
C LYS A 40 -7.94 -20.77 -1.03
N LEU A 41 -7.73 -20.21 0.16
CA LEU A 41 -6.39 -19.91 0.68
C LEU A 41 -5.59 -21.23 0.83
N THR A 42 -4.97 -21.68 -0.24
CA THR A 42 -3.94 -22.71 -0.20
C THR A 42 -2.66 -22.12 0.38
N GLN A 43 -1.79 -22.94 0.97
CA GLN A 43 -0.50 -22.48 1.51
C GLN A 43 0.31 -21.70 0.47
N ALA A 44 0.31 -22.13 -0.79
CA ALA A 44 0.96 -21.42 -1.88
C ALA A 44 0.45 -19.97 -2.07
N TYR A 45 -0.86 -19.73 -1.90
CA TYR A 45 -1.44 -18.39 -2.04
C TYR A 45 -1.09 -17.49 -0.84
N LYS A 46 -1.01 -18.06 0.36
CA LYS A 46 -0.50 -17.36 1.55
C LYS A 46 0.96 -16.95 1.37
N ASP A 47 1.78 -17.85 0.85
CA ASP A 47 3.21 -17.60 0.62
C ASP A 47 3.44 -16.52 -0.45
N THR A 48 2.61 -16.47 -1.49
CA THR A 48 2.66 -15.38 -2.48
C THR A 48 2.26 -14.04 -1.90
N LEU A 49 1.22 -14.00 -1.05
CA LEU A 49 0.79 -12.78 -0.37
C LEU A 49 1.86 -12.29 0.61
N LEU A 50 2.51 -13.21 1.34
CA LEU A 50 3.64 -12.89 2.23
C LEU A 50 4.82 -12.30 1.45
N LYS A 51 5.16 -12.87 0.29
CA LYS A 51 6.23 -12.33 -0.58
C LYS A 51 5.88 -10.93 -1.09
N GLN A 52 4.64 -10.71 -1.51
CA GLN A 52 4.18 -9.39 -1.96
C GLN A 52 4.21 -8.36 -0.83
N ALA A 53 3.75 -8.73 0.37
CA ALA A 53 3.80 -7.87 1.55
C ALA A 53 5.25 -7.50 1.93
N ALA A 54 6.17 -8.46 1.88
CA ALA A 54 7.60 -8.22 2.12
C ALA A 54 8.20 -7.23 1.10
N GLN A 55 7.91 -7.42 -0.19
CA GLN A 55 8.37 -6.51 -1.25
C GLN A 55 7.80 -5.09 -1.09
N LEU A 56 6.52 -4.98 -0.72
CA LEU A 56 5.87 -3.70 -0.43
C LEU A 56 6.56 -2.98 0.73
N ALA A 57 6.87 -3.68 1.82
CA ALA A 57 7.57 -3.08 2.94
C ALA A 57 9.00 -2.66 2.62
N GLU A 58 9.76 -3.44 1.84
CA GLU A 58 11.09 -3.03 1.38
C GLU A 58 11.02 -1.76 0.52
N LYS A 59 10.04 -1.68 -0.40
CA LYS A 59 9.79 -0.45 -1.17
C LYS A 59 9.50 0.73 -0.26
N THR A 60 8.63 0.55 0.73
CA THR A 60 8.27 1.62 1.68
C THR A 60 9.47 2.06 2.52
N ARG A 61 10.29 1.12 3.03
CA ARG A 61 11.54 1.45 3.75
C ARG A 61 12.51 2.25 2.89
N ASN A 62 12.67 1.88 1.62
CA ASN A 62 13.52 2.62 0.70
C ASN A 62 12.97 4.03 0.43
N HIS A 63 11.66 4.16 0.25
CA HIS A 63 11.02 5.45 0.06
C HIS A 63 11.22 6.39 1.26
N VAL A 64 11.03 5.88 2.48
CA VAL A 64 11.29 6.62 3.74
C VAL A 64 12.74 7.11 3.82
N ARG A 65 13.71 6.28 3.42
CA ARG A 65 15.13 6.67 3.38
C ARG A 65 15.41 7.77 2.36
N THR A 66 14.81 7.70 1.18
CA THR A 66 14.93 8.73 0.13
C THR A 66 14.35 10.06 0.62
N VAL A 67 13.12 10.05 1.15
CA VAL A 67 12.46 11.25 1.67
C VAL A 67 13.28 11.90 2.79
N ARG A 68 13.91 11.10 3.69
CA ARG A 68 14.82 11.65 4.71
C ARG A 68 16.04 12.34 4.09
N ALA A 69 16.63 11.76 3.04
CA ALA A 69 17.77 12.35 2.37
C ALA A 69 17.39 13.66 1.66
N ASP A 70 16.24 13.69 1.00
CA ASP A 70 15.69 14.87 0.33
C ASP A 70 15.38 15.98 1.34
N ALA A 71 14.70 15.65 2.45
CA ALA A 71 14.42 16.60 3.53
C ALA A 71 15.69 17.20 4.13
N ARG A 72 16.76 16.40 4.33
CA ARG A 72 18.07 16.92 4.76
C ARG A 72 18.73 17.81 3.70
N ALA A 73 18.61 17.45 2.43
CA ALA A 73 19.14 18.26 1.34
C ALA A 73 18.43 19.62 1.23
N GLU A 74 17.11 19.66 1.41
CA GLU A 74 16.35 20.90 1.50
C GLU A 74 16.75 21.73 2.71
N LEU A 75 16.92 21.10 3.88
CA LEU A 75 17.38 21.78 5.09
C LEU A 75 18.73 22.48 4.88
N LYS A 76 19.64 21.83 4.15
CA LYS A 76 20.97 22.38 3.82
C LYS A 76 20.92 23.49 2.77
N LYS A 77 19.86 23.55 1.95
CA LYS A 77 19.64 24.63 0.96
C LYS A 77 19.07 25.89 1.59
N LEU A 78 18.35 25.79 2.72
CA LEU A 78 17.88 26.97 3.46
C LEU A 78 19.07 27.77 4.03
N LYS A 79 19.28 28.97 3.50
CA LYS A 79 20.26 29.94 4.01
C LYS A 79 19.57 30.89 4.99
N GLY A 80 20.18 31.14 6.15
CA GLY A 80 19.69 32.11 7.15
C GLY A 80 18.97 31.52 8.36
N VAL A 81 18.94 30.19 8.52
CA VAL A 81 18.37 29.54 9.71
C VAL A 81 19.42 29.44 10.82
N PRO A 82 19.11 29.84 12.07
CA PRO A 82 20.01 29.66 13.21
C PRO A 82 20.40 28.19 13.42
N SER A 83 21.64 27.95 13.87
CA SER A 83 22.19 26.60 14.11
C SER A 83 21.30 25.74 15.01
N ASP A 84 20.72 26.33 16.07
CA ASP A 84 19.81 25.63 16.98
C ASP A 84 18.53 25.14 16.28
N THR A 85 17.91 25.98 15.45
CA THR A 85 16.73 25.61 14.66
C THR A 85 17.02 24.53 13.62
N MET A 86 18.20 24.57 12.97
CA MET A 86 18.61 23.49 12.07
C MET A 86 18.72 22.15 12.81
N ARG A 87 19.32 22.16 14.00
CA ARG A 87 19.48 20.97 14.84
C ARG A 87 18.13 20.43 15.34
N ALA A 88 17.20 21.32 15.67
CA ALA A 88 15.83 20.96 16.05
C ALA A 88 15.06 20.31 14.89
N LEU A 89 15.17 20.88 13.68
CA LEU A 89 14.53 20.35 12.48
C LEU A 89 15.11 18.98 12.07
N GLU A 90 16.43 18.80 12.12
CA GLU A 90 17.04 17.47 11.91
C GLU A 90 16.53 16.43 12.91
N LYS A 91 16.39 16.82 14.18
CA LYS A 91 15.85 15.94 15.22
C LYS A 91 14.39 15.59 14.96
N GLN A 92 13.57 16.55 14.52
CA GLN A 92 12.19 16.28 14.14
C GLN A 92 12.08 15.37 12.92
N ILE A 93 12.88 15.59 11.87
CA ILE A 93 12.95 14.72 10.70
C ILE A 93 13.32 13.29 11.13
N GLN A 94 14.29 13.15 12.03
CA GLN A 94 14.69 11.85 12.55
C GLN A 94 13.56 11.16 13.33
N VAL A 95 12.90 11.86 14.25
CA VAL A 95 11.75 11.32 15.02
C VAL A 95 10.61 10.88 14.11
N VAL A 96 10.25 11.67 13.11
CA VAL A 96 9.19 11.31 12.15
C VAL A 96 9.60 10.11 11.31
N THR A 97 10.87 10.06 10.86
CA THR A 97 11.40 8.90 10.12
C THR A 97 11.34 7.63 10.96
N ASP A 98 11.77 7.69 12.22
CA ASP A 98 11.81 6.54 13.11
C ASP A 98 10.40 6.03 13.42
N LYS A 99 9.42 6.94 13.59
CA LYS A 99 8.01 6.58 13.74
C LYS A 99 7.44 5.91 12.48
N CYS A 100 7.77 6.41 11.29
CA CYS A 100 7.35 5.77 10.05
C CYS A 100 7.98 4.38 9.88
N MET A 101 9.26 4.22 10.25
CA MET A 101 9.94 2.93 10.23
C MET A 101 9.29 1.93 11.20
N SER A 102 8.95 2.36 12.42
CA SER A 102 8.27 1.49 13.38
C SER A 102 6.88 1.08 12.89
N GLN A 103 6.13 1.98 12.26
CA GLN A 103 4.82 1.66 11.67
C GLN A 103 4.94 0.67 10.50
N VAL A 104 5.98 0.77 9.68
CA VAL A 104 6.22 -0.19 8.58
C VAL A 104 6.59 -1.56 9.13
N ASP A 105 7.39 -1.61 10.19
CA ASP A 105 7.77 -2.88 10.84
C ASP A 105 6.56 -3.51 11.56
N GLU A 106 5.72 -2.70 12.21
CA GLU A 106 4.48 -3.16 12.84
C GLU A 106 3.49 -3.68 11.79
N ALA A 107 3.27 -2.97 10.68
CA ALA A 107 2.42 -3.41 9.59
C ALA A 107 2.89 -4.72 8.94
N LEU A 108 4.20 -4.99 8.93
CA LEU A 108 4.75 -6.25 8.46
C LEU A 108 4.71 -7.36 9.52
N SER A 109 4.69 -6.99 10.81
CA SER A 109 4.58 -7.92 11.93
C SER A 109 3.14 -8.32 12.24
N VAL A 110 2.14 -7.54 11.83
CA VAL A 110 0.74 -7.95 11.76
C VAL A 110 0.62 -9.03 10.68
N LYS A 111 1.10 -10.22 11.03
CA LYS A 111 1.01 -11.49 10.29
C LYS A 111 -0.39 -12.08 10.37
#